data_AF-A0A174DKR4-F1
#
_entry.id   AF-A0A174DKR4-F1
#
_cell.length_a   1.000
_cell.length_b   1.000
_cell.length_c   1.000
_cell.angle_alpha   90.00
_cell.angle_beta   90.00
_cell.angle_gamma   90.00
#
_symmetry.space_group_name_H-M   'P 1'
#
loop_
_entity.id
_entity.type
_entity.pdbx_description
1 polymer ?
#
loop_
_entity_poly.entity_id
_entity_poly.type
_entity_poly.pdbx_seq_one_letter_code
_entity_poly.pdbx_strand_id
1 'polypeptide(L)'
;MIERAIKKIKSEMEQKKNNLYIQAIGDYLLKQVEINRNAAEKICNEKKSIEKSLKEVEKVARKKAVAGCAVLSDNEVFKIVREYYQFEAVQDKFIQVEVEEIKEQIQEDVNEERVKEKKEDSKTDDFSINFDDYL
;
A
#
# COMPACT_ATOMS: atom_id res chain seq x y z
N MET A 1 5.70 6.59 -25.92
CA MET A 1 4.45 6.22 -25.21
C MET A 1 4.28 7.03 -23.93
N ILE A 2 5.31 7.09 -23.08
CA ILE A 2 5.36 7.95 -21.87
C ILE A 2 4.99 9.40 -22.19
N GLU A 3 5.63 10.03 -23.18
CA GLU A 3 5.29 11.40 -23.59
C GLU A 3 3.84 11.58 -24.07
N ARG A 4 3.27 10.58 -24.75
CA ARG A 4 1.87 10.61 -25.20
C ARG A 4 0.92 10.56 -24.00
N ALA A 5 1.20 9.71 -23.02
CA ALA A 5 0.44 9.63 -21.79
C ALA A 5 0.52 10.93 -20.99
N ILE A 6 1.73 11.50 -20.85
CA ILE A 6 1.96 12.81 -20.19
C ILE A 6 1.15 13.91 -20.90
N LYS A 7 1.25 13.99 -22.23
CA LYS A 7 0.52 14.98 -23.02
C LYS A 7 -0.99 14.84 -22.87
N LYS A 8 -1.49 13.61 -22.83
CA LYS A 8 -2.91 13.32 -22.59
C LYS A 8 -3.37 13.78 -21.20
N ILE A 9 -2.64 13.41 -20.15
CA ILE A 9 -2.93 13.84 -18.77
C ILE A 9 -2.96 15.36 -18.68
N LYS A 10 -1.91 16.03 -19.19
CA LYS A 10 -1.84 17.50 -19.20
C LYS A 10 -2.99 18.14 -19.96
N SER A 11 -3.38 17.59 -21.12
CA SER A 11 -4.53 18.07 -21.88
C SER A 11 -5.84 17.94 -21.09
N GLU A 12 -6.08 16.81 -20.43
CA GLU A 12 -7.27 16.62 -19.58
C GLU A 12 -7.28 17.58 -18.38
N MET A 13 -6.11 17.81 -17.76
CA MET A 13 -5.95 18.81 -16.70
C MET A 13 -6.21 20.23 -17.21
N GLU A 14 -5.75 20.57 -18.42
CA GLU A 14 -5.95 21.89 -19.01
C GLU A 14 -7.40 22.16 -19.41
N GLN A 15 -8.11 21.13 -19.91
CA GLN A 15 -9.54 21.23 -20.22
C GLN A 15 -10.39 21.47 -18.96
N LYS A 16 -9.89 21.06 -17.79
CA LYS A 16 -10.60 21.12 -16.51
C LYS A 16 -9.77 21.82 -15.43
N LYS A 17 -9.12 22.94 -15.77
CA LYS A 17 -8.27 23.73 -14.85
C LYS A 17 -8.96 24.12 -13.54
N ASN A 18 -10.26 24.36 -13.60
CA ASN A 18 -11.05 24.79 -12.43
C ASN A 18 -11.39 23.64 -11.47
N ASN A 19 -11.11 22.38 -11.83
CA ASN A 19 -11.40 21.22 -11.00
C ASN A 19 -10.13 20.76 -10.28
N LEU A 20 -10.04 21.11 -8.99
CA LEU A 20 -8.91 20.77 -8.11
C LEU A 20 -8.69 19.25 -8.01
N TYR A 21 -9.74 18.45 -8.05
CA TYR A 21 -9.63 16.98 -7.96
C TYR A 21 -8.99 16.38 -9.21
N ILE A 22 -9.30 16.94 -10.39
CA ILE A 22 -8.66 16.53 -11.64
C ILE A 22 -7.18 16.90 -11.63
N GLN A 23 -6.82 18.07 -11.09
CA GLN A 23 -5.40 18.45 -10.95
C GLN A 23 -4.66 17.48 -10.04
N ALA A 24 -5.20 17.20 -8.85
CA ALA A 24 -4.55 16.31 -7.88
C ALA A 24 -4.32 14.89 -8.42
N ILE A 25 -5.31 14.30 -9.10
CA ILE A 25 -5.15 12.98 -9.72
C ILE A 25 -4.21 13.06 -10.93
N GLY A 26 -4.28 14.13 -11.71
CA GLY A 26 -3.38 14.36 -12.83
C GLY A 26 -1.92 14.37 -12.39
N ASP A 27 -1.58 15.12 -11.34
CA ASP A 27 -0.23 15.18 -10.78
C ASP A 27 0.25 13.81 -10.27
N TYR A 28 -0.64 13.06 -9.62
CA TYR A 28 -0.35 11.69 -9.20
C TYR A 28 -0.06 10.78 -10.40
N LEU A 29 -0.88 10.83 -11.46
CA LEU A 29 -0.70 10.01 -12.66
C LEU A 29 0.59 10.38 -13.41
N LEU A 30 0.95 11.67 -13.47
CA LEU A 30 2.22 12.10 -14.07
C LEU A 30 3.41 11.45 -13.38
N LYS A 31 3.46 11.47 -12.04
CA LYS A 31 4.51 10.80 -11.26
C LYS A 31 4.56 9.29 -11.55
N GLN A 32 3.41 8.63 -11.64
CA GLN A 32 3.35 7.20 -11.94
C GLN A 32 3.84 6.87 -13.36
N VAL A 33 3.56 7.73 -14.34
CA VAL A 33 3.97 7.55 -15.74
C VAL A 33 5.49 7.68 -15.91
N GLU A 34 6.15 8.51 -15.11
CA GLU A 34 7.61 8.69 -15.12
C GLU A 34 8.34 7.45 -14.58
N ILE A 35 7.81 6.82 -13.54
CA ILE A 35 8.42 5.66 -12.87
C ILE A 35 7.93 4.32 -13.39
N ASN A 36 6.77 4.26 -14.07
CA ASN A 36 6.14 3.03 -14.53
C ASN A 36 5.70 3.10 -16.00
N ARG A 37 6.42 2.37 -16.85
CA ARG A 37 6.09 2.25 -18.28
C ARG A 37 4.74 1.57 -18.54
N ASN A 38 4.31 0.64 -17.68
CA ASN A 38 3.00 -0.02 -17.78
C ASN A 38 1.87 0.98 -17.51
N ALA A 39 2.03 1.87 -16.52
CA ALA A 39 1.08 2.94 -16.25
C ALA A 39 0.88 3.83 -17.48
N ALA A 40 1.98 4.21 -18.16
CA ALA A 40 1.93 5.00 -19.39
C ALA A 40 1.08 4.35 -20.49
N GLU A 41 1.24 3.04 -20.70
CA GLU A 41 0.49 2.29 -21.72
C GLU A 41 -1.01 2.26 -21.40
N LYS A 42 -1.37 1.97 -20.16
CA LYS A 42 -2.76 1.92 -19.70
C LYS A 42 -3.46 3.28 -19.76
N ILE A 43 -2.75 4.34 -19.40
CA ILE A 43 -3.27 5.71 -19.41
C ILE A 43 -3.44 6.23 -20.85
N CYS A 44 -2.60 5.78 -21.78
CA CYS A 44 -2.71 6.14 -23.19
C CYS A 44 -4.02 5.67 -23.85
N ASN A 45 -4.76 4.75 -23.24
CA ASN A 45 -6.04 4.25 -23.76
C ASN A 45 -7.10 5.36 -23.78
N GLU A 46 -7.57 5.75 -24.97
CA GLU A 46 -8.55 6.83 -25.18
C GLU A 46 -9.88 6.62 -24.46
N LYS A 47 -10.24 5.38 -24.13
CA LYS A 47 -11.49 5.09 -23.39
C LYS A 47 -11.42 5.52 -21.93
N LYS A 48 -10.22 5.63 -21.36
CA LYS A 48 -9.96 5.99 -19.95
C LYS A 48 -9.64 7.48 -19.83
N SER A 49 -10.21 8.16 -18.85
CA SER A 49 -9.95 9.58 -18.55
C SER A 49 -9.97 9.84 -17.04
N ILE A 50 -9.34 10.93 -16.60
CA ILE A 50 -9.25 11.32 -15.19
C ILE A 50 -10.65 11.55 -14.62
N GLU A 51 -11.53 12.19 -15.39
CA GLU A 51 -12.92 12.41 -15.00
C GLU A 51 -13.66 11.08 -14.74
N LYS A 52 -13.44 10.06 -15.57
CA LYS A 52 -14.05 8.74 -15.36
C LYS A 52 -13.46 8.04 -14.14
N SER A 53 -12.16 8.21 -13.89
CA SER A 53 -11.54 7.67 -12.67
C SER A 53 -12.13 8.30 -11.41
N LEU A 54 -12.42 9.61 -11.43
CA LEU A 54 -13.13 10.31 -10.34
C LEU A 54 -14.54 9.78 -10.14
N LYS A 55 -15.26 9.44 -11.21
CA LYS A 55 -16.59 8.81 -11.08
C LYS A 55 -16.53 7.46 -10.39
N GLU A 56 -15.46 6.68 -10.57
CA GLU A 56 -15.27 5.45 -9.81
C GLU A 56 -14.98 5.73 -8.33
N VAL A 57 -14.15 6.73 -8.04
CA VAL A 57 -13.91 7.20 -6.65
C VAL A 57 -15.22 7.62 -6.00
N GLU A 58 -16.05 8.40 -6.69
CA GLU A 58 -17.37 8.84 -6.22
C GLU A 58 -18.28 7.65 -5.91
N LYS A 59 -18.33 6.63 -6.78
CA LYS A 59 -19.13 5.42 -6.53
C LYS A 59 -18.68 4.69 -5.27
N VAL A 60 -17.37 4.57 -5.05
CA VAL A 60 -16.83 3.91 -3.84
C VAL A 60 -17.10 4.75 -2.60
N ALA A 61 -16.88 6.06 -2.67
CA ALA A 61 -17.20 7.00 -1.60
C ALA A 61 -18.67 6.90 -1.19
N ARG A 62 -19.58 6.88 -2.18
CA ARG A 62 -21.03 6.77 -1.95
C ARG A 62 -21.43 5.46 -1.28
N LYS A 63 -20.75 4.36 -1.59
CA LYS A 63 -20.96 3.07 -0.91
C LYS A 63 -20.45 3.07 0.53
N LYS A 64 -19.36 3.78 0.80
CA LYS A 64 -18.77 3.93 2.15
C LYS A 64 -19.44 5.00 3.01
N ALA A 65 -20.26 5.86 2.40
CA ALA A 65 -20.83 7.01 3.09
C ALA A 65 -21.75 6.56 4.23
N VAL A 66 -21.49 7.08 5.43
CA VAL A 66 -22.36 6.94 6.60
C VAL A 66 -23.03 8.29 6.83
N ALA A 67 -24.36 8.31 6.89
CA ALA A 67 -25.16 9.53 7.01
C ALA A 67 -24.83 10.61 5.94
N GLY A 68 -24.47 10.18 4.72
CA GLY A 68 -24.14 11.08 3.61
C GLY A 68 -22.72 11.65 3.63
N CYS A 69 -21.88 11.24 4.58
CA CYS A 69 -20.47 11.62 4.64
C CYS A 69 -19.57 10.40 4.44
N ALA A 70 -18.59 10.52 3.55
CA ALA A 70 -17.52 9.54 3.38
C ALA A 70 -16.18 10.23 3.56
N VAL A 71 -15.32 9.62 4.36
CA VAL A 71 -13.91 10.03 4.50
C VAL A 71 -13.08 8.98 3.77
N LEU A 72 -12.26 9.42 2.83
CA LEU A 72 -11.32 8.60 2.09
C LEU A 72 -9.93 9.17 2.28
N SER A 73 -8.96 8.31 2.56
CA SER A 73 -7.55 8.68 2.55
C SER A 73 -7.01 8.80 1.13
N ASP A 74 -5.95 9.59 0.94
CA ASP A 74 -5.26 9.73 -0.35
C ASP A 74 -4.89 8.37 -0.95
N ASN A 75 -4.39 7.44 -0.12
CA ASN A 75 -4.04 6.09 -0.55
C ASN A 75 -5.23 5.30 -1.10
N GLU A 76 -6.40 5.40 -0.48
CA GLU A 76 -7.61 4.74 -0.96
C GLU A 76 -8.08 5.33 -2.29
N VAL A 77 -8.06 6.66 -2.41
CA VAL A 77 -8.41 7.36 -3.64
C VAL A 77 -7.48 6.92 -4.78
N PHE A 78 -6.17 6.95 -4.54
CA PHE A 78 -5.19 6.55 -5.54
C PHE A 78 -5.28 5.07 -5.89
N LYS A 79 -5.58 4.20 -4.92
CA LYS A 79 -5.82 2.78 -5.18
C LYS A 79 -6.98 2.57 -6.15
N ILE A 80 -8.12 3.25 -5.95
CA ILE A 80 -9.27 3.16 -6.86
C ILE A 80 -8.90 3.67 -8.26
N VAL A 81 -8.13 4.76 -8.35
CA VAL A 81 -7.63 5.27 -9.63
C VAL A 81 -6.72 4.24 -10.31
N ARG A 82 -5.80 3.62 -9.57
CA ARG A 82 -4.92 2.56 -10.09
C ARG A 82 -5.71 1.36 -10.62
N GLU A 83 -6.71 0.90 -9.87
CA GLU A 83 -7.62 -0.18 -10.25
C GLU A 83 -8.39 0.17 -11.54
N TYR A 84 -8.89 1.40 -11.66
CA TYR A 84 -9.56 1.87 -12.87
C TYR A 84 -8.66 1.82 -14.11
N TYR A 85 -7.41 2.28 -13.98
CA TYR A 85 -6.44 2.22 -15.07
C TYR A 85 -5.81 0.83 -15.26
N GLN A 86 -5.93 -0.07 -14.28
CA GLN A 86 -5.39 -1.43 -14.28
C GLN A 86 -3.86 -1.46 -14.38
N PHE A 87 -3.19 -0.69 -13.51
CA PHE A 87 -1.75 -0.74 -13.32
C PHE A 87 -1.39 -0.77 -11.83
N GLU A 88 -0.24 -1.33 -11.49
CA GLU A 88 0.30 -1.34 -10.12
C GLU A 88 1.22 -0.13 -9.90
N ALA A 89 1.15 0.53 -8.73
CA ALA A 89 2.12 1.58 -8.43
C ALA A 89 3.49 0.96 -8.12
N VAL A 90 4.55 1.67 -8.46
CA VAL A 90 5.91 1.26 -8.05
C VAL A 90 6.04 1.33 -6.53
N GLN A 91 5.34 2.25 -5.86
CA GLN A 91 5.23 2.29 -4.39
C GLN A 91 4.61 1.02 -3.81
N ASP A 92 3.64 0.40 -4.49
CA ASP A 92 3.06 -0.88 -4.03
C ASP A 92 4.11 -2.00 -4.04
N LYS A 93 5.11 -1.93 -4.94
CA LYS A 93 6.24 -2.88 -4.98
C LYS A 93 7.23 -2.65 -3.85
N PHE A 94 7.56 -1.40 -3.53
CA PHE A 94 8.46 -1.10 -2.42
C PHE A 94 7.84 -1.51 -1.07
N ILE A 95 6.54 -1.27 -0.87
CA ILE A 95 5.83 -1.71 0.34
C ILE A 95 5.79 -3.25 0.43
N GLN A 96 5.62 -3.97 -0.68
CA GLN A 96 5.68 -5.43 -0.68
C GLN A 96 7.05 -5.95 -0.25
N VAL A 97 8.13 -5.38 -0.77
CA VAL A 97 9.50 -5.74 -0.40
C VAL A 97 9.77 -5.45 1.09
N GLU A 98 9.39 -4.28 1.60
CA GLU A 98 9.53 -3.96 3.03
C GLU A 98 8.73 -4.92 3.93
N VAL A 99 7.51 -5.31 3.54
CA VAL A 99 6.69 -6.27 4.31
C VAL A 99 7.28 -7.69 4.26
N GLU A 100 7.92 -8.09 3.17
CA GLU A 100 8.61 -9.37 3.05
C GLU A 100 9.87 -9.42 3.93
N GLU A 101 10.70 -8.36 3.89
CA GLU A 101 11.89 -8.24 4.75
C GLU A 101 11.54 -8.29 6.25
N ILE A 102 10.47 -7.61 6.67
CA ILE A 102 10.02 -7.64 8.07
C ILE A 102 9.55 -9.04 8.48
N LYS A 103 8.86 -9.78 7.59
CA LYS A 103 8.41 -11.15 7.89
C LYS A 103 9.58 -12.12 8.04
N GLU A 104 10.61 -11.95 7.23
CA GLU A 104 11.82 -12.77 7.28
C GLU A 104 12.59 -12.51 8.59
N GLN A 105 12.78 -11.24 8.99
CA GLN A 105 13.42 -10.87 10.26
C GLN A 105 12.66 -11.42 11.48
N ILE A 106 11.33 -11.32 11.50
CA ILE A 106 10.51 -11.87 12.61
C ILE A 106 10.66 -13.40 12.71
N GLN A 107 10.79 -14.12 11.59
CA GLN A 107 11.00 -15.57 11.63
C GLN A 107 12.38 -15.96 12.15
N GLU A 108 13.42 -15.17 11.86
CA GLU A 108 14.77 -15.38 12.38
C GLU A 108 14.81 -15.10 13.89
N ASP A 109 14.25 -13.99 14.36
CA ASP A 109 14.19 -13.62 15.79
C ASP A 109 13.43 -14.66 16.63
N VAL A 110 12.28 -15.15 16.13
CA VAL A 110 11.47 -16.17 16.82
C VAL A 110 12.18 -17.53 16.88
N ASN A 111 13.01 -17.86 15.89
CA ASN A 111 13.82 -19.08 15.91
C ASN A 111 15.02 -18.97 16.85
N GLU A 112 15.66 -17.81 16.96
CA GLU A 112 16.76 -17.59 17.91
C GLU A 112 16.30 -17.62 19.37
N GLU A 113 15.12 -17.10 19.70
CA GLU A 113 14.55 -17.18 21.05
C GLU A 113 14.21 -18.62 21.47
N ARG A 114 13.63 -19.44 20.57
CA ARG A 114 13.33 -20.86 20.85
C ARG A 114 14.57 -21.73 21.08
N VAL A 115 15.73 -21.32 20.57
CA VAL A 115 17.00 -22.03 20.78
C VAL A 115 17.63 -21.68 22.14
N LYS A 116 17.30 -20.51 22.72
CA LYS A 116 17.79 -20.07 24.04
C LYS A 116 17.00 -20.71 25.18
N GLU A 117 15.68 -20.84 25.08
CA GLU A 117 14.85 -21.50 26.11
C GLU A 117 15.22 -22.99 26.31
N LYS A 118 15.64 -23.70 25.26
CA LYS A 118 16.06 -25.12 25.37
C LYS A 118 17.41 -25.36 26.07
N LYS A 119 18.20 -24.32 26.37
CA LYS A 119 19.52 -24.47 27.01
C LYS A 119 19.51 -24.17 28.52
N GLU A 120 18.48 -23.53 29.07
CA GLU A 120 18.40 -23.24 30.51
C GLU A 120 17.77 -24.38 31.35
N ASP A 121 16.96 -25.26 30.77
CA ASP A 121 16.30 -26.38 31.49
C ASP A 121 17.19 -27.60 31.82
N SER A 122 18.52 -27.50 31.73
CA SER A 122 19.43 -28.63 32.06
C SER A 122 20.52 -28.35 33.10
N LYS A 123 20.42 -27.24 33.86
CA LYS A 123 21.32 -26.99 35.01
C LYS A 123 20.60 -26.35 36.19
N THR A 124 19.85 -27.15 36.93
CA THR A 124 19.78 -27.06 38.40
C THR A 124 19.51 -28.46 38.95
N ASP A 125 20.55 -29.28 38.91
CA ASP A 125 20.71 -30.34 39.90
C ASP A 125 21.10 -29.67 41.24
N ASP A 126 20.48 -30.19 42.31
CA ASP A 126 20.92 -30.14 43.71
C ASP A 126 20.45 -28.97 44.60
N PHE A 127 19.16 -28.99 44.93
CA PHE A 127 18.72 -28.65 46.29
C PHE A 127 17.74 -29.71 46.79
N SER A 128 18.28 -30.81 47.29
CA SER A 128 17.55 -31.73 48.16
C SER A 128 17.27 -31.03 49.49
N ILE A 129 16.10 -30.40 49.61
CA ILE A 129 15.61 -29.90 50.89
C ILE A 129 15.21 -31.14 51.72
N ASN A 130 16.05 -31.52 52.69
CA ASN A 130 15.66 -32.50 53.70
C ASN A 130 14.61 -31.89 54.61
N PHE A 131 13.44 -32.52 54.66
CA PHE A 131 12.25 -32.08 55.40
C PHE A 131 12.28 -32.44 56.90
N ASP A 132 13.42 -32.90 57.41
CA ASP A 132 13.58 -33.36 58.80
C ASP A 132 14.12 -32.25 59.75
N ASP A 133 14.43 -31.06 59.25
CA ASP A 133 14.97 -29.96 60.08
C ASP A 133 13.89 -29.10 60.79
N TYR A 134 12.63 -29.57 60.80
CA TYR A 134 11.48 -28.82 61.34
C TYR A 134 10.61 -29.57 62.36
N LEU A 135 11.08 -30.67 62.95
CA LEU A 135 10.36 -31.38 64.03
C LEU A 135 11.26 -31.80 65.20
#